data_AF-F8Q7R9-F1
#
_entry.id   AF-F8Q7R9-F1
#
_cell.length_a   1.000
_cell.length_b   1.000
_cell.length_c   1.000
_cell.angle_alpha   90.00
_cell.angle_beta   90.00
_cell.angle_gamma   90.00
#
_symmetry.space_group_name_H-M   'P 1'
#
loop_
_entity.id
_entity.type
_entity.pdbx_description
1 polymer ?
#
loop_
_entity_poly.entity_id
_entity_poly.type
_entity_poly.pdbx_seq_one_letter_code
_entity_poly.pdbx_strand_id
1 'polypeptide(L)'
;MQESNSQKYIFAGPDGRPYKWRFRDVISLELNDSSKTPIARYHRRSLGILGKRHDPYLEIFPVGEHMVDVIATTFIYLEKLRRVEERAARRRGNNARFAAQNTQFAAQSAAQASSAATATFMATGI
;
A
#
# COMPACT_ATOMS: atom_id res chain seq x y z
N MET A 1 -2.93 -3.11 19.82
CA MET A 1 -1.54 -3.42 19.46
C MET A 1 -1.56 -4.65 18.55
N GLN A 2 -1.18 -4.54 17.28
CA GLN A 2 -1.20 -5.65 16.31
C GLN A 2 0.24 -6.05 15.96
N GLU A 3 0.82 -6.92 16.79
CA GLU A 3 2.01 -7.71 16.48
C GLU A 3 1.55 -9.04 15.88
N SER A 4 1.33 -9.13 14.56
CA SER A 4 1.10 -10.46 13.96
C SER A 4 1.66 -10.64 12.55
N ASN A 5 2.47 -9.71 12.03
CA ASN A 5 3.04 -9.85 10.69
C ASN A 5 4.44 -9.22 10.51
N SER A 6 5.08 -8.76 11.59
CA SER A 6 6.40 -8.11 11.54
C SER A 6 7.57 -9.09 11.38
N GLN A 7 7.34 -10.39 11.62
CA GLN A 7 8.38 -11.40 11.59
C GLN A 7 8.79 -11.82 10.17
N LYS A 8 7.92 -11.59 9.18
CA LYS A 8 8.07 -12.09 7.81
C LYS A 8 9.29 -11.53 7.07
N TYR A 9 9.87 -10.43 7.55
CA TYR A 9 10.96 -9.73 6.86
C TYR A 9 12.19 -9.54 7.75
N ILE A 10 12.40 -10.49 8.64
CA ILE A 10 13.58 -10.58 9.50
C ILE A 10 14.56 -11.58 8.88
N PHE A 11 15.84 -11.23 8.88
CA PHE A 11 16.91 -12.10 8.38
C PHE A 11 18.19 -11.88 9.18
N ALA A 12 19.10 -12.86 9.13
CA ALA A 12 20.45 -12.71 9.66
C ALA A 12 21.36 -12.14 8.57
N GLY A 13 22.07 -11.05 8.87
CA GLY A 13 23.04 -10.45 7.96
C GLY A 13 24.32 -11.27 7.86
N PRO A 14 25.24 -10.92 6.94
CA PRO A 14 26.55 -11.57 6.80
C PRO A 14 27.41 -11.52 8.07
N ASP A 15 27.13 -10.55 8.95
CA ASP A 15 27.77 -10.35 10.24
C ASP A 15 27.10 -11.15 11.39
N GLY A 16 26.14 -12.02 11.08
CA GLY A 16 25.40 -12.82 12.04
C GLY A 16 24.37 -12.06 12.87
N ARG A 17 24.16 -10.75 12.62
CA ARG A 17 23.22 -9.93 13.38
C ARG A 17 21.81 -10.02 12.78
N PRO A 18 20.75 -9.91 13.60
CA PRO A 18 19.38 -9.93 13.09
C PRO A 18 18.97 -8.55 12.56
N TYR A 19 18.39 -8.51 11.37
CA TYR A 19 17.89 -7.31 10.70
C TYR A 19 16.43 -7.45 10.35
N LYS A 20 15.75 -6.31 10.20
CA LYS A 20 14.31 -6.27 9.91
C LYS A 20 14.00 -5.20 8.88
N TRP A 21 13.28 -5.59 7.83
CA TRP A 21 12.67 -4.65 6.91
C TRP A 21 11.28 -4.20 7.38
N ARG A 22 10.99 -2.92 7.18
CA ARG A 22 9.66 -2.30 7.25
C ARG A 22 9.32 -1.77 5.87
N PHE A 23 8.08 -1.89 5.42
CA PHE A 23 7.68 -1.41 4.08
C PHE A 23 6.20 -1.01 3.94
N ARG A 24 5.45 -0.83 5.05
CA ARG A 24 4.05 -0.36 4.99
C ARG A 24 3.95 1.07 4.46
N ASP A 25 4.69 2.01 5.06
CA ASP A 25 4.69 3.42 4.65
C ASP A 25 5.97 3.78 3.89
N VAL A 26 7.11 3.55 4.54
CA VAL A 26 8.45 3.78 4.00
C VAL A 26 9.20 2.46 4.05
N ILE A 27 9.92 2.12 2.97
CA ILE A 27 10.81 0.96 2.97
C ILE A 27 12.06 1.34 3.76
N SER A 28 12.33 0.65 4.86
CA SER A 28 13.51 0.87 5.70
C SER A 28 14.02 -0.43 6.29
N LEU A 29 15.34 -0.51 6.45
CA LEU A 29 16.03 -1.58 7.13
C LEU A 29 16.55 -1.08 8.46
N GLU A 30 16.29 -1.83 9.52
CA GLU A 30 16.80 -1.56 10.86
C GLU A 30 17.42 -2.83 11.45
N LEU A 31 18.30 -2.64 12.41
CA LEU A 31 18.76 -3.71 13.28
C LEU A 31 17.60 -4.21 14.14
N ASN A 32 17.42 -5.53 14.23
CA ASN A 32 16.31 -6.14 14.97
C ASN A 32 16.71 -6.43 16.42
N ASP A 33 17.17 -5.39 17.12
CA ASP A 33 17.47 -5.40 18.55
C ASP A 33 16.77 -4.23 19.25
N SER A 34 17.13 -3.96 20.50
CA SER A 34 16.57 -2.85 21.27
C SER A 34 16.94 -1.47 20.70
N SER A 35 18.06 -1.36 19.97
CA SER A 35 18.53 -0.10 19.40
C SER A 35 17.70 0.37 18.21
N LYS A 36 17.17 -0.58 17.42
CA LYS A 36 16.49 -0.31 16.13
C LYS A 36 17.32 0.60 15.23
N THR A 37 18.64 0.43 15.26
CA THR A 37 19.58 1.26 14.51
C THR A 37 19.23 1.25 13.01
N PRO A 38 19.06 2.41 12.36
CA PRO A 38 18.73 2.46 10.95
C PRO A 38 19.94 2.05 10.10
N ILE A 39 19.70 1.15 9.15
CA ILE A 39 20.73 0.60 8.25
C ILE A 39 20.54 1.11 6.83
N ALA A 40 19.29 1.19 6.37
CA ALA A 40 18.96 1.76 5.07
C ALA A 40 17.55 2.36 5.06
N ARG A 41 17.32 3.35 4.21
CA ARG A 41 16.02 3.99 4.02
C ARG A 41 15.78 4.34 2.57
N TYR A 42 14.62 3.92 2.06
CA TYR A 42 14.17 4.32 0.73
C TYR A 42 13.43 5.66 0.78
N HIS A 43 13.83 6.58 -0.09
CA HIS A 43 13.20 7.87 -0.27
C HIS A 43 12.39 7.86 -1.57
N ARG A 44 11.08 8.09 -1.45
CA ARG A 44 10.19 8.18 -2.61
C ARG A 44 10.46 9.46 -3.39
N ARG A 45 10.16 9.45 -4.68
CA ARG A 45 10.21 10.66 -5.53
C ARG A 45 9.47 11.82 -4.87
N SER A 46 10.14 12.97 -4.76
CA SER A 46 9.53 14.23 -4.37
C SER A 46 9.38 15.12 -5.61
N LEU A 47 8.18 15.65 -5.84
CA LEU A 47 7.90 16.61 -6.92
C LEU A 47 8.26 18.05 -6.54
N GLY A 48 8.71 18.29 -5.31
CA GLY A 48 9.06 19.62 -4.82
C GLY A 48 7.87 20.50 -4.43
N ILE A 49 6.67 19.93 -4.25
CA ILE A 49 5.49 20.67 -3.76
C ILE A 49 5.67 21.03 -2.28
N LEU A 50 6.19 20.09 -1.48
CA LEU A 50 6.69 20.33 -0.12
C LEU A 50 8.16 19.87 -0.06
N GLY A 51 9.10 20.82 -0.13
CA GLY A 51 10.53 20.56 0.02
C GLY A 51 11.31 20.40 -1.29
N LYS A 52 12.53 19.86 -1.20
CA LYS A 52 13.43 19.73 -2.36
C LYS A 52 12.93 18.63 -3.30
N ARG A 53 12.89 18.92 -4.59
CA ARG A 53 12.66 17.91 -5.64
C ARG A 53 13.83 16.92 -5.65
N HIS A 54 13.53 15.63 -5.70
CA HIS A 54 14.52 14.59 -5.89
C HIS A 54 13.89 13.33 -6.52
N ASP A 55 14.72 12.61 -7.25
CA ASP A 55 14.40 11.29 -7.77
C ASP A 55 14.42 10.25 -6.63
N PRO A 56 13.78 9.07 -6.79
CA PRO A 56 13.79 8.06 -5.75
C PRO A 56 15.19 7.47 -5.57
N TYR A 57 15.63 7.31 -4.32
CA TYR A 57 16.93 6.73 -4.00
C TYR A 57 16.87 5.88 -2.72
N LEU A 58 17.77 4.92 -2.62
CA LEU A 58 18.00 4.13 -1.42
C LEU A 58 19.23 4.69 -0.71
N GLU A 59 19.04 5.22 0.49
CA GLU A 59 20.12 5.66 1.37
C GLU A 59 20.59 4.47 2.20
N ILE A 60 21.89 4.22 2.22
CA ILE A 60 22.54 3.22 3.08
C ILE A 60 23.40 4.00 4.07
N PHE A 61 23.17 3.80 5.36
CA PHE A 61 23.95 4.46 6.41
C PHE A 61 25.31 3.76 6.58
N PRO A 62 26.33 4.43 7.13
CA PRO A 62 27.68 3.86 7.28
C PRO A 62 27.70 2.47 7.95
N VAL A 63 26.81 2.25 8.92
CA VAL A 63 26.63 0.97 9.62
C VAL A 63 26.17 -0.20 8.73
N GLY A 64 25.68 0.07 7.52
CA GLY A 64 25.24 -0.93 6.54
C GLY A 64 26.17 -1.13 5.35
N GLU A 65 27.28 -0.38 5.27
CA GLU A 65 28.20 -0.42 4.13
C GLU A 65 28.88 -1.78 3.95
N HIS A 66 29.00 -2.57 5.02
CA HIS A 66 29.56 -3.93 4.96
C HIS A 66 28.64 -4.96 4.29
N MET A 67 27.40 -4.59 3.96
CA MET A 67 26.41 -5.52 3.39
C MET A 67 25.57 -4.92 2.27
N VAL A 68 26.13 -3.97 1.51
CA VAL A 68 25.44 -3.24 0.43
C VAL A 68 24.75 -4.18 -0.56
N ASP A 69 25.39 -5.27 -0.97
CA ASP A 69 24.81 -6.22 -1.94
C ASP A 69 23.53 -6.88 -1.40
N VAL A 70 23.52 -7.25 -0.11
CA VAL A 70 22.37 -7.83 0.57
C VAL A 70 21.25 -6.80 0.67
N ILE A 71 21.59 -5.56 1.06
CA ILE A 71 20.63 -4.46 1.17
C ILE A 71 19.98 -4.19 -0.19
N ALA A 72 20.78 -4.03 -1.25
CA ALA A 72 20.29 -3.71 -2.60
C ALA A 72 19.41 -4.84 -3.16
N THR A 73 19.84 -6.08 -3.05
CA THR A 73 19.10 -7.24 -3.58
C THR A 73 17.77 -7.42 -2.87
N THR A 74 17.76 -7.36 -1.54
CA THR A 74 16.54 -7.53 -0.75
C THR A 74 15.59 -6.34 -0.90
N PHE A 75 16.12 -5.12 -1.05
CA PHE A 75 15.33 -3.94 -1.37
C PHE A 75 14.57 -4.11 -2.69
N ILE A 76 15.24 -4.56 -3.76
CA ILE A 76 14.59 -4.77 -5.07
C ILE A 76 13.42 -5.77 -4.95
N TYR A 77 13.62 -6.85 -4.20
CA TYR A 77 12.57 -7.83 -3.93
C TYR A 77 11.37 -7.22 -3.18
N LEU A 78 11.63 -6.42 -2.14
CA LEU A 78 10.58 -5.75 -1.36
C LEU A 78 9.84 -4.68 -2.15
N GLU A 79 10.54 -3.91 -2.97
CA GLU A 79 9.94 -2.91 -3.84
C GLU A 79 9.03 -3.57 -4.89
N LYS A 80 9.41 -4.75 -5.39
CA LYS A 80 8.53 -5.58 -6.24
C LYS A 80 7.28 -6.03 -5.50
N LEU A 81 7.41 -6.57 -4.28
CA LEU A 81 6.29 -6.97 -3.44
C LEU A 81 5.33 -5.81 -3.18
N ARG A 82 5.85 -4.65 -2.76
CA ARG A 82 5.06 -3.43 -2.52
C ARG A 82 4.24 -3.05 -3.75
N ARG A 83 4.85 -3.06 -4.94
CA ARG A 83 4.15 -2.73 -6.21
C ARG A 83 3.05 -3.74 -6.54
N VAL A 84 3.25 -5.02 -6.25
CA VAL A 84 2.23 -6.06 -6.45
C VAL A 84 1.05 -5.83 -5.50
N GLU A 85 1.32 -5.56 -4.22
CA GLU A 85 0.29 -5.27 -3.22
C GLU A 85 -0.50 -3.99 -3.57
N GLU A 86 0.18 -2.92 -3.99
CA GLU A 86 -0.47 -1.67 -4.43
C GLU A 86 -1.37 -1.88 -5.64
N ARG A 87 -0.94 -2.67 -6.62
CA ARG A 87 -1.76 -3.02 -7.79
C ARG A 87 -2.99 -3.83 -7.39
N ALA A 88 -2.84 -4.80 -6.48
CA ALA A 88 -3.95 -5.59 -5.97
C ALA A 88 -4.94 -4.75 -5.16
N ALA A 89 -4.45 -3.84 -4.32
CA ALA A 89 -5.28 -2.90 -3.56
C ALA A 89 -6.08 -1.96 -4.48
N ARG A 90 -5.43 -1.39 -5.51
CA ARG A 90 -6.11 -0.54 -6.51
C ARG A 90 -7.20 -1.28 -7.27
N ARG A 91 -6.93 -2.53 -7.70
CA ARG A 91 -7.93 -3.37 -8.37
C ARG A 91 -9.13 -3.64 -7.47
N ARG A 92 -8.90 -4.00 -6.20
CA ARG A 92 -9.97 -4.20 -5.21
C ARG A 92 -10.81 -2.93 -5.02
N GLY A 93 -10.16 -1.77 -4.90
CA GLY A 93 -10.85 -0.48 -4.77
C GLY A 93 -11.71 -0.13 -6.00
N ASN A 94 -11.19 -0.35 -7.20
CA ASN A 94 -11.95 -0.13 -8.44
C ASN A 94 -13.17 -1.05 -8.50
N ASN A 95 -12.99 -2.36 -8.26
CA ASN A 95 -14.09 -3.33 -8.29
C ASN A 95 -15.20 -2.97 -7.28
N ALA A 96 -14.83 -2.57 -6.06
CA ALA A 96 -15.79 -2.14 -5.05
C ALA A 96 -16.57 -0.89 -5.47
N ARG A 97 -15.90 0.08 -6.12
CA ARG A 97 -16.56 1.29 -6.67
C ARG A 97 -17.54 0.95 -7.78
N PHE A 98 -17.17 0.08 -8.70
CA PHE A 98 -18.07 -0.37 -9.78
C PHE A 98 -19.28 -1.12 -9.23
N ALA A 99 -19.09 -1.99 -8.24
CA ALA A 99 -20.19 -2.69 -7.57
C ALA A 99 -21.16 -1.70 -6.91
N ALA A 100 -20.63 -0.72 -6.16
CA ALA A 100 -21.46 0.31 -5.51
C ALA A 100 -22.26 1.16 -6.51
N GLN A 101 -21.66 1.54 -7.64
CA GLN A 101 -22.36 2.26 -8.71
C GLN A 101 -23.49 1.42 -9.30
N ASN A 102 -23.24 0.16 -9.66
CA ASN A 102 -24.27 -0.72 -10.22
C ASN A 102 -25.45 -0.92 -9.27
N THR A 103 -25.18 -1.11 -7.96
CA THR A 103 -26.25 -1.22 -6.96
C THR A 103 -27.07 0.07 -6.84
N GLN A 104 -26.43 1.24 -6.87
CA GLN A 104 -27.12 2.53 -6.85
C GLN A 104 -28.00 2.74 -8.08
N PHE A 105 -27.51 2.41 -9.29
CA PHE A 105 -28.30 2.49 -10.51
C PHE A 105 -29.51 1.55 -10.44
N ALA A 106 -29.34 0.29 -10.02
CA ALA A 106 -30.44 -0.65 -9.88
C ALA A 106 -31.52 -0.16 -8.89
N ALA A 107 -31.10 0.40 -7.75
CA ALA A 107 -32.02 0.97 -6.76
C ALA A 107 -32.80 2.18 -7.30
N GLN A 108 -32.15 3.07 -8.07
CA GLN A 108 -32.80 4.22 -8.71
C GLN A 108 -33.80 3.79 -9.78
N SER A 109 -33.46 2.81 -10.62
CA SER A 109 -34.36 2.26 -11.64
C SER A 109 -35.61 1.63 -11.02
N ALA A 110 -35.43 0.86 -9.94
CA ALA A 110 -36.55 0.26 -9.21
C ALA A 110 -37.46 1.32 -8.57
N ALA A 111 -36.87 2.38 -7.97
CA ALA A 111 -37.64 3.48 -7.41
C ALA A 111 -38.43 4.26 -8.48
N GLN A 112 -37.84 4.51 -9.65
CA GLN A 112 -38.51 5.18 -10.77
C GLN A 112 -39.65 4.34 -11.34
N ALA A 113 -39.44 3.02 -11.53
CA ALA A 113 -40.49 2.11 -12.01
C ALA A 113 -41.69 2.05 -11.04
N SER A 114 -41.43 1.98 -9.73
CA SER A 114 -42.48 2.03 -8.71
C SER A 114 -43.22 3.37 -8.70
N SER A 115 -42.52 4.49 -8.90
CA SER A 115 -43.18 5.81 -8.99
C SER A 115 -44.06 5.95 -10.23
N ALA A 116 -43.62 5.39 -11.37
CA ALA A 116 -44.36 5.43 -12.63
C ALA A 116 -45.63 4.55 -12.57
N ALA A 117 -45.56 3.39 -11.91
CA ALA A 117 -46.71 2.53 -11.68
C ALA A 117 -47.78 3.22 -10.80
N THR A 118 -47.35 3.88 -9.72
CA THR A 118 -48.26 4.63 -8.84
C THR A 118 -48.88 5.84 -9.53
N ALA A 119 -48.12 6.58 -10.34
CA ALA A 119 -48.65 7.70 -11.11
C ALA A 119 -49.67 7.26 -12.16
N THR A 120 -49.42 6.12 -12.83
CA THR A 120 -50.38 5.52 -13.77
C THR A 120 -51.68 5.12 -13.06
N PHE A 121 -51.59 4.46 -11.90
CA PHE A 121 -52.78 4.07 -11.14
C PHE A 121 -53.64 5.27 -10.71
N MET A 122 -53.02 6.39 -10.34
CA MET A 122 -53.75 7.61 -9.97
C MET A 122 -54.33 8.38 -11.17
N ALA A 123 -53.73 8.26 -12.36
CA ALA A 123 -54.18 8.96 -13.57
C ALA A 123 -55.28 8.23 -14.35
N THR A 124 -55.41 6.90 -14.18
CA THR A 124 -56.46 6.08 -14.82
C THR A 124 -57.71 5.90 -13.94
N GLY A 125 -57.90 6.77 -12.93
CA GLY A 125 -59.02 6.75 -12.00
C GLY A 125 -60.35 6.43 -12.67
N ILE A 126 -60.90 5.26 -12.31
CA ILE A 126 -62.30 4.90 -12.43
C ILE A 126 -63.03 5.51 -11.22
#